data_AF-A0A1A9ULC2-F1
#
_entry.id   AF-A0A1A9ULC2-F1
#
_cell.length_a   1.000
_cell.length_b   1.000
_cell.length_c   1.000
_cell.angle_alpha   90.00
_cell.angle_beta   90.00
_cell.angle_gamma   90.00
#
_symmetry.space_group_name_H-M   'P 1'
#
loop_
_entity.id
_entity.type
_entity.pdbx_description
1 polymer ?
#
loop_
_entity_poly.entity_id
_entity_poly.type
_entity_poly.pdbx_seq_one_letter_code
_entity_poly.pdbx_strand_id
1 'polypeptide(L)'
;MGGGSRSGGAGAGGDCGDGDGDGDGDGDDGEIIKTSTNVITDTIEIYNLKCIHESNSDTRSLAYGSEHGAGGDVVERFTGQWIPLKLHLRMPRLFGRFCVMGNGELYLVGGLGFDKHGVLISLSDIDNFDFERKQWWHCGDLKWPRHGHDIGIINDYCIVAVGGVSTFEKRTLNKVETFCTQTRKCLADLPDLSFPLSGCAVVTIK
;
A
#
# COMPACT_ATOMS: atom_id res chain seq x y z
N MET A 1 66.97 -50.17 44.25
CA MET A 1 66.80 -49.08 43.28
C MET A 1 65.65 -48.21 43.76
N GLY A 2 65.92 -46.92 44.02
CA GLY A 2 65.00 -45.78 44.32
C GLY A 2 63.78 -46.04 45.22
N GLY A 3 63.62 -45.46 46.41
CA GLY A 3 63.84 -44.07 46.80
C GLY A 3 62.68 -43.21 46.27
N GLY A 4 61.90 -42.47 47.05
CA GLY A 4 61.81 -42.27 48.48
C GLY A 4 60.71 -41.21 48.74
N SER A 5 60.19 -41.20 49.97
CA SER A 5 59.78 -40.01 50.73
C SER A 5 58.53 -39.24 50.24
N ARG A 6 57.42 -39.28 51.01
CA ARG A 6 56.99 -38.27 52.02
C ARG A 6 56.40 -37.00 51.35
N SER A 7 55.33 -36.34 51.78
CA SER A 7 54.53 -36.34 53.01
C SER A 7 53.53 -35.19 52.92
N GLY A 8 52.40 -35.29 53.62
CA GLY A 8 51.62 -34.15 54.16
C GLY A 8 50.77 -33.37 53.13
N GLY A 9 49.59 -32.88 53.44
CA GLY A 9 48.91 -32.70 54.72
C GLY A 9 48.14 -31.38 54.69
N ALA A 10 46.99 -31.37 55.37
CA ALA A 10 46.21 -30.22 55.84
C ALA A 10 45.30 -29.45 54.86
N GLY A 11 44.15 -29.02 55.39
CA GLY A 11 43.38 -27.89 54.87
C GLY A 11 41.87 -28.01 55.08
N ALA A 12 41.36 -27.41 56.15
CA ALA A 12 39.94 -27.29 56.49
C ALA A 12 39.37 -25.91 56.09
N GLY A 13 38.03 -25.78 56.10
CA GLY A 13 37.26 -24.53 55.94
C GLY A 13 36.83 -24.33 54.48
N GLY A 14 35.57 -24.11 54.11
CA GLY A 14 34.43 -23.51 54.79
C GLY A 14 34.06 -22.27 53.98
N ASP A 15 32.91 -22.25 53.31
CA ASP A 15 32.21 -20.99 53.05
C ASP A 15 30.76 -21.21 52.57
N CYS A 16 29.87 -20.37 53.07
CA CYS A 16 28.47 -20.25 52.74
C CYS A 16 28.30 -19.29 51.57
N GLY A 17 27.75 -19.78 50.45
CA GLY A 17 27.37 -18.93 49.31
C GLY A 17 25.89 -18.58 49.38
N ASP A 18 25.62 -17.31 49.66
CA ASP A 18 24.32 -16.67 49.48
C ASP A 18 23.97 -16.68 47.97
N GLY A 19 22.86 -17.33 47.63
CA GLY A 19 22.32 -17.34 46.28
C GLY A 19 21.30 -16.21 46.11
N ASP A 20 21.78 -15.04 45.69
CA ASP A 20 20.92 -13.99 45.15
C ASP A 20 20.39 -14.46 43.78
N GLY A 21 19.13 -14.90 43.77
CA GLY A 21 18.41 -15.21 42.55
C GLY A 21 17.91 -13.93 41.91
N ASP A 22 18.70 -13.37 41.00
CA ASP A 22 18.24 -12.36 40.05
C ASP A 22 17.24 -13.03 39.10
N GLY A 23 15.96 -12.82 39.38
CA GLY A 23 14.88 -13.14 38.45
C GLY A 23 14.86 -12.09 37.35
N ASP A 24 15.52 -12.37 36.24
CA ASP A 24 15.39 -11.62 35.00
C ASP A 24 13.93 -11.71 34.54
N GLY A 25 13.18 -10.65 34.81
CA GLY A 25 11.89 -10.41 34.20
C GLY A 25 12.12 -10.00 32.75
N ASP A 26 12.06 -10.97 31.84
CA ASP A 26 11.93 -10.73 30.41
C ASP A 26 10.61 -9.97 30.20
N GLY A 27 10.70 -8.64 30.12
CA GLY A 27 9.61 -7.81 29.65
C GLY A 27 9.40 -8.10 28.17
N ASP A 28 8.22 -8.61 27.82
CA ASP A 28 7.74 -8.70 26.44
C ASP A 28 7.57 -7.26 25.91
N ASP A 29 8.63 -6.72 25.34
CA ASP A 29 8.65 -5.43 24.68
C ASP A 29 7.98 -5.56 23.32
N GLY A 30 6.65 -5.41 23.31
CA GLY A 30 5.84 -5.40 22.10
C GLY A 30 6.47 -4.57 20.99
N GLU A 31 6.68 -5.19 19.83
CA GLU A 31 7.37 -4.57 18.71
C GLU A 31 6.48 -3.51 18.05
N ILE A 32 6.91 -2.24 18.07
CA ILE A 32 6.21 -1.14 17.41
C ILE A 32 6.62 -1.11 15.93
N ILE A 33 5.73 -1.54 15.04
CA ILE A 33 5.97 -1.49 13.59
C ILE A 33 5.45 -0.16 13.06
N LYS A 34 6.36 0.69 12.58
CA LYS A 34 6.05 1.97 11.91
C LYS A 34 6.19 1.82 10.40
N THR A 35 5.09 1.97 9.67
CA THR A 35 5.07 1.96 8.21
C THR A 35 4.72 3.35 7.68
N SER A 36 5.46 3.85 6.70
CA SER A 36 5.10 5.09 5.99
C SER A 36 4.96 4.83 4.49
N THR A 37 3.86 5.27 3.89
CA THR A 37 3.60 5.19 2.44
C THR A 37 3.05 6.50 1.92
N ASN A 38 3.05 6.70 0.62
CA ASN A 38 2.43 7.87 -0.02
C ASN A 38 1.09 7.47 -0.62
N VAL A 39 0.03 8.20 -0.28
CA VAL A 39 -1.33 8.04 -0.85
C VAL A 39 -1.54 9.17 -1.85
N ILE A 40 -2.03 8.86 -3.04
CA ILE A 40 -2.27 9.82 -4.11
C ILE A 40 -3.76 9.80 -4.43
N THR A 41 -4.38 10.97 -4.40
CA THR A 41 -5.79 11.15 -4.77
C THR A 41 -5.94 11.45 -6.26
N ASP A 42 -7.17 11.40 -6.76
CA ASP A 42 -7.55 11.90 -8.09
C ASP A 42 -7.37 13.42 -8.25
N THR A 43 -7.18 14.16 -7.15
CA THR A 43 -6.71 15.55 -7.11
C THR A 43 -5.18 15.69 -7.12
N ILE A 44 -4.42 14.57 -7.10
CA ILE A 44 -2.94 14.49 -6.98
C ILE A 44 -2.41 15.12 -5.70
N GLU A 45 -3.24 15.19 -4.69
CA GLU A 45 -2.75 15.48 -3.35
C GLU A 45 -2.05 14.21 -2.87
N ILE A 46 -0.75 14.33 -2.58
CA ILE A 46 0.04 13.21 -2.04
C ILE A 46 0.15 13.38 -0.54
N TYR A 47 -0.34 12.38 0.19
CA TYR A 47 -0.25 12.30 1.64
C TYR A 47 0.79 11.28 2.06
N ASN A 48 1.72 11.65 2.94
CA ASN A 48 2.55 10.65 3.61
C ASN A 48 1.73 9.99 4.72
N LEU A 49 1.15 8.83 4.42
CA LEU A 49 0.40 8.03 5.35
C LEU A 49 1.36 7.25 6.24
N LYS A 50 1.37 7.55 7.53
CA LYS A 50 2.08 6.78 8.54
C LYS A 50 1.07 5.90 9.28
N CYS A 51 1.27 4.59 9.22
CA CYS A 51 0.56 3.60 10.02
C CYS A 51 1.51 3.10 11.12
N ILE A 52 1.06 3.12 12.36
CA ILE A 52 1.77 2.55 13.50
C ILE A 52 0.90 1.39 13.99
N HIS A 53 1.47 0.19 14.03
CA HIS A 53 0.80 -0.99 14.54
C HIS A 53 1.55 -1.50 15.76
N GLU A 54 0.89 -1.50 16.91
CA GLU A 54 1.35 -2.16 18.12
C GLU A 54 0.86 -3.62 18.06
N SER A 55 1.77 -4.58 17.94
CA SER A 55 1.38 -5.98 18.12
C SER A 55 1.14 -6.23 19.60
N ASN A 56 -0.11 -6.04 20.04
CA ASN A 56 -0.49 -6.51 21.38
C ASN A 56 -0.65 -8.03 21.32
N SER A 57 0.25 -8.78 21.95
CA SER A 57 0.15 -10.23 22.13
C SER A 57 -1.05 -10.62 23.01
N ASP A 58 -1.74 -9.68 23.66
CA ASP A 58 -2.92 -9.96 24.48
C ASP A 58 -4.21 -9.30 23.96
N THR A 59 -5.03 -10.07 23.26
CA THR A 59 -6.42 -9.70 22.88
C THR A 59 -7.41 -9.84 24.06
N ARG A 60 -7.12 -9.23 25.20
CA ARG A 60 -8.10 -9.11 26.30
C ARG A 60 -8.09 -7.72 26.93
N SER A 61 -8.95 -6.85 26.38
CA SER A 61 -9.80 -5.88 27.10
C SER A 61 -9.88 -4.55 26.35
N LEU A 62 -10.83 -4.44 25.42
CA LEU A 62 -11.41 -3.16 25.07
C LEU A 62 -12.74 -3.02 25.82
N ALA A 63 -12.66 -2.54 27.06
CA ALA A 63 -13.82 -2.11 27.83
C ALA A 63 -13.83 -0.59 27.91
N TYR A 64 -14.91 -0.01 27.38
CA TYR A 64 -15.27 1.39 27.48
C TYR A 64 -15.36 1.85 28.95
N GLY A 65 -14.72 3.00 29.25
CA GLY A 65 -15.18 3.99 30.23
C GLY A 65 -15.03 3.66 31.72
N SER A 66 -14.17 4.40 32.41
CA SER A 66 -14.55 5.23 33.56
C SER A 66 -13.35 6.03 34.06
N GLU A 67 -13.67 7.21 34.51
CA GLU A 67 -12.82 8.34 34.86
C GLU A 67 -12.19 8.09 36.25
N HIS A 68 -10.97 8.58 36.45
CA HIS A 68 -10.16 8.64 37.69
C HIS A 68 -9.22 7.45 37.97
N GLY A 69 -7.93 7.67 37.69
CA GLY A 69 -6.85 6.85 38.24
C GLY A 69 -5.59 6.90 37.38
N ALA A 70 -4.48 7.35 37.97
CA ALA A 70 -3.20 7.55 37.32
C ALA A 70 -2.68 6.28 36.60
N GLY A 71 -2.29 6.46 35.33
CA GLY A 71 -1.58 5.48 34.51
C GLY A 71 -1.34 6.12 33.16
N GLY A 72 -0.10 6.16 32.70
CA GLY A 72 0.30 6.88 31.50
C GLY A 72 -0.30 6.26 30.24
N ASP A 73 -1.44 6.79 29.79
CA ASP A 73 -1.94 6.54 28.45
C ASP A 73 -1.00 7.24 27.46
N VAL A 74 -0.21 6.45 26.72
CA VAL A 74 0.42 6.92 25.49
C VAL A 74 -0.69 7.17 24.48
N VAL A 75 -1.25 8.38 24.49
CA VAL A 75 -2.13 8.85 23.42
C VAL A 75 -1.23 9.19 22.24
N GLU A 76 -1.02 8.24 21.32
CA GLU A 76 -0.37 8.53 20.04
C GLU A 76 -1.22 9.54 19.26
N ARG A 77 -0.77 10.80 19.28
CA ARG A 77 -1.38 11.89 18.49
C ARG A 77 -0.86 11.82 17.06
N PHE A 78 -1.73 11.41 16.15
CA PHE A 78 -1.50 11.54 14.71
C PHE A 78 -1.55 13.01 14.29
N THR A 79 -0.40 13.63 14.05
CA THR A 79 -0.32 14.89 13.30
C THR A 79 -0.01 14.59 11.84
N GLY A 80 -0.97 14.02 11.13
CA GLY A 80 -0.84 13.76 9.71
C GLY A 80 -1.52 14.85 8.91
N GLN A 81 -0.74 15.80 8.37
CA GLN A 81 -1.25 16.89 7.54
C GLN A 81 -1.07 16.55 6.06
N TRP A 82 -2.09 16.83 5.24
CA TRP A 82 -1.95 16.78 3.78
C TRP A 82 -0.89 17.76 3.32
N ILE A 83 0.10 17.24 2.59
CA ILE A 83 1.12 18.06 1.96
C ILE A 83 0.63 18.30 0.53
N PRO A 84 0.19 19.51 0.18
CA PRO A 84 -0.17 19.81 -1.19
C PRO A 84 1.12 19.78 -2.02
N LEU A 85 1.37 18.65 -2.68
CA LEU A 85 2.32 18.64 -3.76
C LEU A 85 1.65 19.42 -4.88
N LYS A 86 2.26 20.53 -5.31
CA LYS A 86 1.78 21.39 -6.41
C LYS A 86 1.93 20.69 -7.77
N LEU A 87 1.49 19.43 -7.84
CA LEU A 87 1.51 18.55 -9.00
C LEU A 87 0.13 18.59 -9.63
N HIS A 88 0.09 18.57 -10.95
CA HIS A 88 -1.16 18.69 -11.70
C HIS A 88 -1.22 17.57 -12.74
N LEU A 89 -2.43 17.08 -13.00
CA LEU A 89 -2.65 16.04 -13.99
C LEU A 89 -2.42 16.70 -15.34
N ARG A 90 -2.12 15.90 -16.35
CA ARG A 90 -2.05 16.40 -17.72
C ARG A 90 -3.39 17.02 -18.15
N MET A 91 -4.50 16.54 -17.58
CA MET A 91 -5.84 17.14 -17.65
C MET A 91 -6.70 16.75 -16.43
N PRO A 92 -7.62 17.62 -15.98
CA PRO A 92 -8.60 17.26 -14.95
C PRO A 92 -9.48 16.09 -15.40
N ARG A 93 -9.68 15.10 -14.52
CA ARG A 93 -10.56 13.96 -14.81
C ARG A 93 -11.16 13.37 -13.54
N LEU A 94 -12.37 12.83 -13.67
CA LEU A 94 -13.12 12.11 -12.63
C LEU A 94 -13.14 10.61 -12.93
N PHE A 95 -13.34 9.76 -11.92
CA PHE A 95 -13.60 8.33 -12.10
C PHE A 95 -12.56 7.57 -12.96
N GLY A 96 -11.32 8.06 -12.97
CA GLY A 96 -10.15 7.33 -13.47
C GLY A 96 -9.58 6.41 -12.39
N ARG A 97 -8.61 5.58 -12.75
CA ARG A 97 -8.05 4.59 -11.82
C ARG A 97 -6.54 4.65 -11.76
N PHE A 98 -5.99 4.81 -10.56
CA PHE A 98 -4.56 4.65 -10.31
C PHE A 98 -4.16 3.18 -10.17
N CYS A 99 -2.98 2.83 -10.68
CA CYS A 99 -2.29 1.59 -10.32
C CYS A 99 -0.79 1.80 -10.23
N VAL A 100 -0.15 0.95 -9.42
CA VAL A 100 1.31 0.84 -9.32
C VAL A 100 1.71 -0.53 -9.86
N MET A 101 2.61 -0.54 -10.84
CA MET A 101 3.13 -1.77 -11.44
C MET A 101 4.22 -2.39 -10.56
N GLY A 102 4.64 -3.63 -10.83
CA GLY A 102 5.61 -4.31 -9.96
C GLY A 102 7.01 -3.67 -9.95
N ASN A 103 7.33 -2.85 -10.96
CA ASN A 103 8.54 -2.05 -11.01
C ASN A 103 8.42 -0.69 -10.29
N GLY A 104 7.29 -0.39 -9.64
CA GLY A 104 7.04 0.86 -8.92
C GLY A 104 6.53 2.01 -9.78
N GLU A 105 6.36 1.82 -11.10
CA GLU A 105 5.79 2.86 -11.97
C GLU A 105 4.32 3.09 -11.65
N LEU A 106 3.92 4.36 -11.56
CA LEU A 106 2.56 4.80 -11.26
C LEU A 106 1.83 5.20 -12.55
N TYR A 107 0.61 4.70 -12.73
CA TYR A 107 -0.24 4.99 -13.87
C TYR A 107 -1.61 5.50 -13.44
N LEU A 108 -2.23 6.31 -14.29
CA LEU A 108 -3.63 6.74 -14.21
C LEU A 108 -4.34 6.38 -15.50
N VAL A 109 -5.42 5.60 -15.39
CA VAL A 109 -6.10 4.98 -16.52
C VAL A 109 -7.50 5.55 -16.68
N GLY A 110 -7.82 5.99 -17.90
CA GLY A 110 -9.15 6.44 -18.31
C GLY A 110 -9.70 7.59 -17.46
N GLY A 111 -11.01 7.55 -17.21
CA GLY A 111 -11.76 8.57 -16.47
C GLY A 111 -12.67 9.41 -17.37
N LEU A 112 -13.23 10.47 -16.81
CA LEU A 112 -14.16 11.39 -17.46
C LEU A 112 -13.57 12.80 -17.38
N GLY A 113 -13.30 13.41 -18.53
CA GLY A 113 -12.73 14.76 -18.63
C GLY A 113 -13.53 15.62 -19.59
N PHE A 114 -12.99 16.80 -19.90
CA PHE A 114 -13.56 17.71 -20.89
C PHE A 114 -12.75 17.69 -22.19
N ASP A 115 -13.44 17.66 -23.32
CA ASP A 115 -12.80 17.89 -24.61
C ASP A 115 -12.49 19.38 -24.84
N LYS A 116 -11.90 19.71 -26.00
CA LYS A 116 -11.57 21.09 -26.39
C LYS A 116 -12.79 22.02 -26.52
N HIS A 117 -14.00 21.46 -26.54
CA HIS A 117 -15.26 22.20 -26.65
C HIS A 117 -15.99 22.30 -25.30
N GLY A 118 -15.41 21.76 -24.22
CA GLY A 118 -16.02 21.76 -22.90
C GLY A 118 -17.12 20.70 -22.74
N VAL A 119 -17.13 19.66 -23.59
CA VAL A 119 -18.07 18.54 -23.48
C VAL A 119 -17.44 17.45 -22.61
N LEU A 120 -18.21 16.90 -21.68
CA LEU A 120 -17.80 15.74 -20.87
C LEU A 120 -17.63 14.50 -21.76
N ILE A 121 -16.43 13.94 -21.79
CA ILE A 121 -16.09 12.75 -22.55
C ILE A 121 -15.33 11.74 -21.70
N SER A 122 -15.55 10.46 -21.95
CA SER A 122 -14.74 9.38 -21.40
C SER A 122 -13.36 9.41 -22.02
N LEU A 123 -12.32 9.23 -21.22
CA LEU A 123 -10.94 9.28 -21.68
C LEU A 123 -10.44 7.86 -21.97
N SER A 124 -9.65 7.72 -23.04
CA SER A 124 -8.84 6.52 -23.30
C SER A 124 -7.47 6.62 -22.65
N ASP A 125 -7.05 7.82 -22.26
CA ASP A 125 -5.68 8.12 -21.88
C ASP A 125 -5.21 7.28 -20.70
N ILE A 126 -4.02 6.72 -20.85
CA ILE A 126 -3.20 6.11 -19.81
C ILE A 126 -2.03 7.05 -19.59
N ASP A 127 -2.01 7.75 -18.46
CA ASP A 127 -0.89 8.61 -18.06
C ASP A 127 0.06 7.85 -17.13
N ASN A 128 1.37 8.10 -17.24
CA ASN A 128 2.38 7.59 -16.31
C ASN A 128 3.07 8.76 -15.61
N PHE A 129 3.44 8.57 -14.34
CA PHE A 129 4.11 9.59 -13.55
C PHE A 129 5.63 9.40 -13.57
N ASP A 130 6.35 10.40 -14.05
CA ASP A 130 7.80 10.50 -13.95
C ASP A 130 8.16 11.07 -12.57
N PHE A 131 8.69 10.22 -11.68
CA PHE A 131 9.07 10.62 -10.32
C PHE A 131 10.28 11.56 -10.27
N GLU A 132 11.19 11.49 -11.26
CA GLU A 132 12.36 12.36 -11.32
C GLU A 132 11.95 13.78 -11.72
N ARG A 133 11.12 13.89 -12.76
CA ARG A 133 10.60 15.19 -13.25
C ARG A 133 9.40 15.70 -12.48
N LYS A 134 8.76 14.83 -11.69
CA LYS A 134 7.50 15.09 -10.98
C LYS A 134 6.39 15.54 -11.92
N GLN A 135 6.21 14.84 -13.03
CA GLN A 135 5.25 15.20 -14.06
C GLN A 135 4.56 13.97 -14.65
N TRP A 136 3.28 14.13 -14.98
CA TRP A 136 2.51 13.15 -15.73
C TRP A 136 2.78 13.29 -17.23
N TRP A 137 2.89 12.16 -17.93
CA TRP A 137 3.02 12.13 -19.38
C TRP A 137 2.11 11.05 -19.99
N HIS A 138 1.70 11.27 -21.24
CA HIS A 138 0.81 10.36 -21.97
C HIS A 138 1.55 9.06 -22.33
N CYS A 139 1.14 7.94 -21.75
CA CYS A 139 1.77 6.63 -21.97
C CYS A 139 1.17 5.88 -23.15
N GLY A 140 -0.14 5.98 -23.34
CA GLY A 140 -0.88 5.29 -24.38
C GLY A 140 -2.37 5.42 -24.17
N ASP A 141 -3.13 4.65 -24.94
CA ASP A 141 -4.58 4.75 -24.99
C ASP A 141 -5.22 3.37 -24.88
N LEU A 142 -6.30 3.29 -24.09
CA LEU A 142 -7.29 2.23 -24.19
C LEU A 142 -8.01 2.30 -25.54
N LYS A 143 -8.43 1.15 -26.05
CA LYS A 143 -9.28 1.05 -27.23
C LYS A 143 -10.68 1.61 -26.97
N TRP A 144 -11.20 1.41 -25.76
CA TRP A 144 -12.53 1.87 -25.38
C TRP A 144 -12.40 2.96 -24.32
N PRO A 145 -12.60 4.25 -24.68
CA PRO A 145 -12.61 5.35 -23.72
C PRO A 145 -13.66 5.10 -22.65
N ARG A 146 -13.26 5.12 -21.38
CA ARG A 146 -14.09 4.64 -20.27
C ARG A 146 -13.86 5.38 -18.96
N HIS A 147 -14.91 5.52 -18.18
CA HIS A 147 -14.90 6.03 -16.80
C HIS A 147 -15.71 5.11 -15.88
N GLY A 148 -15.45 5.16 -14.57
CA GLY A 148 -16.13 4.29 -13.59
C GLY A 148 -15.86 2.79 -13.84
N HIS A 149 -14.72 2.49 -14.44
CA HIS A 149 -14.18 1.14 -14.60
C HIS A 149 -13.27 0.82 -13.40
N ASP A 150 -12.87 -0.44 -13.27
CA ASP A 150 -11.76 -0.80 -12.40
C ASP A 150 -10.71 -1.61 -13.19
N ILE A 151 -9.54 -1.75 -12.60
CA ILE A 151 -8.39 -2.40 -13.23
C ILE A 151 -7.81 -3.51 -12.37
N GLY A 152 -7.34 -4.56 -13.04
CA GLY A 152 -6.45 -5.57 -12.46
C GLY A 152 -5.05 -5.43 -13.04
N ILE A 153 -4.05 -5.95 -12.33
CA ILE A 153 -2.66 -6.03 -12.82
C ILE A 153 -2.31 -7.49 -13.03
N ILE A 154 -1.80 -7.86 -14.20
CA ILE A 154 -1.31 -9.21 -14.50
C ILE A 154 0.16 -9.17 -14.92
N ASN A 155 0.91 -10.21 -14.55
CA ASN A 155 2.35 -10.34 -14.80
C ASN A 155 3.20 -9.15 -14.36
N ASP A 156 2.70 -8.31 -13.45
CA ASP A 156 3.37 -7.11 -12.93
C ASP A 156 3.66 -6.01 -13.97
N TYR A 157 3.27 -6.18 -15.24
CA TYR A 157 3.48 -5.20 -16.33
C TYR A 157 2.28 -5.01 -17.28
N CYS A 158 1.14 -5.67 -17.04
CA CYS A 158 -0.07 -5.49 -17.84
C CYS A 158 -1.21 -4.95 -16.98
N ILE A 159 -1.85 -3.89 -17.46
CA ILE A 159 -3.08 -3.32 -16.90
C ILE A 159 -4.25 -3.97 -17.63
N VAL A 160 -5.21 -4.54 -16.89
CA VAL A 160 -6.45 -5.10 -17.43
C VAL A 160 -7.60 -4.19 -17.02
N ALA A 161 -8.22 -3.49 -17.97
CA ALA A 161 -9.35 -2.60 -17.72
C ALA A 161 -10.68 -3.31 -17.95
N VAL A 162 -11.58 -3.26 -16.96
CA VAL A 162 -12.82 -4.05 -16.93
C VAL A 162 -14.03 -3.12 -16.83
N GLY A 163 -14.96 -3.25 -17.79
CA GLY A 163 -16.23 -2.54 -17.76
C GLY A 163 -16.09 -1.01 -17.85
N GLY A 164 -16.92 -0.29 -17.10
CA GLY A 164 -17.07 1.16 -17.12
C GLY A 164 -18.20 1.65 -18.02
N VAL A 165 -18.28 2.96 -18.18
CA VAL A 165 -19.22 3.63 -19.09
C VAL A 165 -18.42 4.39 -20.15
N SER A 166 -18.92 4.41 -21.38
CA SER A 166 -18.35 5.21 -22.45
C SER A 166 -19.36 6.23 -22.97
N THR A 167 -18.96 7.49 -23.02
CA THR A 167 -19.73 8.57 -23.66
C THR A 167 -19.75 8.43 -25.19
N PHE A 168 -18.76 7.73 -25.77
CA PHE A 168 -18.68 7.48 -27.21
C PHE A 168 -19.64 6.37 -27.62
N GLU A 169 -19.62 5.25 -26.89
CA GLU A 169 -20.54 4.12 -27.11
C GLU A 169 -21.95 4.37 -26.56
N LYS A 170 -22.10 5.40 -25.72
CA LYS A 170 -23.35 5.78 -25.03
C LYS A 170 -24.00 4.63 -24.26
N ARG A 171 -23.16 3.78 -23.65
CA ARG A 171 -23.59 2.61 -22.88
C ARG A 171 -22.57 2.21 -21.83
N THR A 172 -23.02 1.38 -20.90
CA THR A 172 -22.15 0.58 -20.04
C THR A 172 -21.42 -0.46 -20.89
N LEU A 173 -20.13 -0.60 -20.64
CA LEU A 173 -19.26 -1.53 -21.33
C LEU A 173 -19.29 -2.90 -20.64
N ASN A 174 -19.29 -3.95 -21.44
CA ASN A 174 -18.91 -5.30 -21.02
C ASN A 174 -17.49 -5.65 -21.52
N LYS A 175 -16.74 -4.65 -22.00
CA LYS A 175 -15.42 -4.83 -22.62
C LYS A 175 -14.32 -5.00 -21.58
N VAL A 176 -13.47 -5.99 -21.83
CA VAL A 176 -12.24 -6.22 -21.08
C VAL A 176 -11.07 -6.07 -22.04
N GLU A 177 -10.13 -5.18 -21.71
CA GLU A 177 -8.95 -4.96 -22.55
C GLU A 177 -7.68 -4.91 -21.71
N THR A 178 -6.56 -5.24 -22.35
CA THR A 178 -5.26 -5.29 -21.68
C THR A 178 -4.29 -4.33 -22.35
N PHE A 179 -3.62 -3.50 -21.55
CA PHE A 179 -2.53 -2.63 -21.98
C PHE A 179 -1.21 -3.11 -21.39
N CYS A 180 -0.21 -3.37 -22.23
CA CYS A 180 1.14 -3.74 -21.81
C CYS A 180 1.98 -2.48 -21.63
N THR A 181 2.42 -2.21 -20.40
CA THR A 181 3.17 -0.98 -20.07
C THR A 181 4.58 -0.96 -20.66
N GLN A 182 5.21 -2.13 -20.84
CA GLN A 182 6.54 -2.26 -21.45
C GLN A 182 6.52 -1.91 -22.94
N THR A 183 5.53 -2.43 -23.67
CA THR A 183 5.40 -2.18 -25.12
C THR A 183 4.59 -0.93 -25.44
N ARG A 184 3.89 -0.37 -24.43
CA ARG A 184 2.96 0.76 -24.53
C ARG A 184 1.87 0.55 -25.56
N LYS A 185 1.34 -0.67 -25.60
CA LYS A 185 0.34 -1.09 -26.58
C LYS A 185 -0.79 -1.85 -25.91
N CYS A 186 -1.99 -1.64 -26.40
CA CYS A 186 -3.08 -2.55 -26.15
C CYS A 186 -2.80 -3.91 -26.81
N LEU A 187 -3.00 -4.97 -26.05
CA LEU A 187 -2.90 -6.35 -26.52
C LEU A 187 -4.21 -6.77 -27.22
N ALA A 188 -4.29 -8.04 -27.61
CA ALA A 188 -5.55 -8.61 -28.07
C ALA A 188 -6.63 -8.46 -27.00
N ASP A 189 -7.86 -8.22 -27.44
CA ASP A 189 -8.98 -8.07 -26.52
C ASP A 189 -9.20 -9.39 -25.76
N LEU A 190 -9.45 -9.27 -24.47
CA LEU A 190 -9.91 -10.39 -23.68
C LEU A 190 -11.40 -10.63 -23.98
N PRO A 191 -11.93 -11.83 -23.70
CA PRO A 191 -13.36 -12.10 -23.84
C PRO A 191 -14.18 -11.05 -23.09
N ASP A 192 -15.26 -10.60 -23.72
CA ASP A 192 -16.22 -9.70 -23.09
C ASP A 192 -16.87 -10.37 -21.86
N LEU A 193 -17.23 -9.56 -20.87
CA LEU A 193 -18.10 -10.00 -19.79
C LEU A 193 -19.48 -10.37 -20.34
N SER A 194 -20.13 -11.33 -19.67
CA SER A 194 -21.51 -11.72 -20.00
C SER A 194 -22.52 -10.58 -19.82
N PHE A 195 -22.22 -9.63 -18.92
CA PHE A 195 -23.07 -8.48 -18.65
C PHE A 195 -22.25 -7.18 -18.58
N PRO A 196 -22.80 -6.04 -19.03
CA PRO A 196 -22.19 -4.73 -18.83
C PRO A 196 -22.05 -4.40 -17.34
N LEU A 197 -20.95 -3.73 -16.98
CA LEU A 197 -20.61 -3.45 -15.59
C LEU A 197 -20.01 -2.05 -15.44
N SER A 198 -20.43 -1.27 -14.43
CA SER A 198 -19.85 0.03 -14.07
C SER A 198 -19.84 0.21 -12.56
N GLY A 199 -18.87 0.96 -12.03
CA GLY A 199 -18.68 1.12 -10.58
C GLY A 199 -18.25 -0.18 -9.90
N CYS A 200 -17.54 -1.05 -10.63
CA CYS A 200 -17.08 -2.34 -10.13
C CYS A 200 -15.83 -2.23 -9.27
N ALA A 201 -15.52 -3.34 -8.60
CA ALA A 201 -14.23 -3.60 -7.99
C ALA A 201 -13.60 -4.82 -8.70
N VAL A 202 -12.32 -4.71 -9.03
CA VAL A 202 -11.51 -5.74 -9.66
C VAL A 202 -10.30 -5.98 -8.77
N VAL A 203 -10.01 -7.26 -8.54
CA VAL A 203 -8.81 -7.69 -7.81
C VAL A 203 -8.13 -8.79 -8.59
N THR A 204 -6.80 -8.71 -8.71
CA THR A 204 -5.99 -9.83 -9.19
C THR A 204 -5.53 -10.65 -7.99
N ILE A 205 -5.76 -11.96 -8.01
CA ILE A 205 -5.20 -12.93 -7.07
C ILE A 205 -4.11 -13.75 -7.77
N LYS A 206 -3.01 -14.00 -7.07
CA LYS A 206 -1.91 -14.87 -7.53
C LYS A 206 -2.04 -16.25 -6.89
#